data_AF-A0AA39WPE4-F1
#
_entry.id   AF-A0AA39WPE4-F1
#
_cell.length_a   1.000
_cell.length_b   1.000
_cell.length_c   1.000
_cell.angle_alpha   90.00
_cell.angle_beta   90.00
_cell.angle_gamma   90.00
#
_symmetry.space_group_name_H-M   'P 1'
#
loop_
_entity.id
_entity.type
_entity.pdbx_description
1 polymer ?
#
loop_
_entity_poly.entity_id
_entity_poly.type
_entity_poly.pdbx_seq_one_letter_code
_entity_poly.pdbx_strand_id
1 'polypeptide(L)'
;MPRRRAAPPPRPANLPPLPPGATTKAYYPAGDRVWYMQDENDEGWTRGTIDPSTTSTRLHYVADDETGDVYAISVEYICLRASWD
;
A
#
# COMPACT_ATOMS: atom_id res chain seq x y z
N MET A 1 1.34 -20.47 22.28
CA MET A 1 0.22 -19.91 21.49
C MET A 1 0.78 -19.45 20.14
N PRO A 2 0.38 -20.03 19.00
CA PRO A 2 0.78 -19.51 17.70
C PRO A 2 0.13 -18.14 17.49
N ARG A 3 0.94 -17.09 17.34
CA ARG A 3 0.46 -15.73 17.01
C ARG A 3 -0.23 -15.80 15.64
N ARG A 4 -1.56 -15.77 15.64
CA ARG A 4 -2.38 -15.62 14.44
C ARG A 4 -1.89 -14.36 13.72
N ARG A 5 -1.18 -14.52 12.60
CA ARG A 5 -0.79 -13.39 11.73
C ARG A 5 -2.07 -12.66 11.37
N ALA A 6 -2.12 -11.35 11.61
CA ALA A 6 -3.27 -10.54 11.21
C ALA A 6 -3.48 -10.77 9.71
N ALA A 7 -4.68 -11.21 9.33
CA ALA A 7 -5.03 -11.31 7.93
C ALA A 7 -5.02 -9.89 7.33
N PRO A 8 -4.59 -9.71 6.07
CA PRO A 8 -4.78 -8.45 5.39
C PRO A 8 -6.27 -8.08 5.44
N PRO A 9 -6.60 -6.80 5.65
CA PRO A 9 -7.98 -6.37 5.51
C PRO A 9 -8.48 -6.66 4.07
N PRO A 10 -9.77 -6.97 3.92
CA PRO A 10 -10.33 -7.28 2.61
C PRO A 10 -10.18 -6.06 1.69
N ARG A 11 -9.66 -6.29 0.50
CA ARG A 11 -9.57 -5.27 -0.54
C ARG A 11 -10.99 -4.87 -0.99
N PRO A 12 -11.30 -3.57 -1.15
CA PRO A 12 -12.56 -3.12 -1.74
C PRO A 12 -12.75 -3.71 -3.14
N ALA A 13 -13.96 -4.19 -3.44
CA ALA A 13 -14.26 -4.92 -4.68
C ALA A 13 -14.23 -4.02 -5.94
N ASN A 14 -14.28 -2.72 -5.75
CA ASN A 14 -14.23 -1.68 -6.78
C ASN A 14 -12.82 -1.26 -7.17
N LEU A 15 -11.77 -1.78 -6.52
CA LEU A 15 -10.40 -1.44 -6.89
C LEU A 15 -9.97 -2.10 -8.21
N PRO A 16 -9.11 -1.43 -8.99
CA PRO A 16 -8.50 -2.03 -10.17
C PRO A 16 -7.73 -3.31 -9.83
N PRO A 17 -7.52 -4.19 -10.82
CA PRO A 17 -6.74 -5.40 -10.64
C PRO A 17 -5.33 -5.07 -10.11
N LEU A 18 -4.76 -5.99 -9.33
CA LEU A 18 -3.39 -5.86 -8.85
C LEU A 18 -2.41 -5.68 -10.02
N PRO A 19 -1.42 -4.77 -9.90
CA PRO A 19 -0.30 -4.75 -10.83
C PRO A 19 0.43 -6.11 -10.85
N PRO A 20 1.05 -6.51 -11.97
CA PRO A 20 1.73 -7.80 -12.07
C PRO A 20 2.77 -8.00 -10.96
N GLY A 21 2.66 -9.12 -10.24
CA GLY A 21 3.57 -9.45 -9.13
C GLY A 21 3.35 -8.66 -7.84
N ALA A 22 2.38 -7.74 -7.81
CA ALA A 22 2.05 -7.02 -6.59
C ALA A 22 1.30 -7.91 -5.59
N THR A 23 1.55 -7.72 -4.29
CA THR A 23 0.97 -8.56 -3.22
C THR A 23 0.41 -7.69 -2.10
N THR A 24 -0.75 -8.07 -1.54
CA THR A 24 -1.32 -7.39 -0.37
C THR A 24 -0.74 -7.91 0.94
N LYS A 25 -0.48 -7.00 1.88
CA LYS A 25 -0.04 -7.31 3.25
C LYS A 25 -1.00 -6.71 4.28
N ALA A 26 -0.91 -7.19 5.51
CA ALA A 26 -1.65 -6.61 6.63
C ALA A 26 -1.08 -5.27 7.12
N TYR A 27 0.19 -5.00 6.81
CA TYR A 27 0.88 -3.72 7.04
C TYR A 27 2.15 -3.67 6.18
N TYR A 28 2.67 -2.46 5.96
CA TYR A 28 3.89 -2.22 5.19
C TYR A 28 4.92 -1.44 6.03
N PRO A 29 6.12 -1.96 6.29
CA PRO A 29 7.18 -1.23 6.98
C PRO A 29 7.69 -0.03 6.16
N ALA A 30 8.26 0.96 6.86
CA ALA A 30 8.93 2.08 6.21
C ALA A 30 10.01 1.63 5.22
N GLY A 31 10.06 2.27 4.06
CA GLY A 31 10.96 1.94 2.95
C GLY A 31 10.45 0.82 2.03
N ASP A 32 9.33 0.17 2.31
CA ASP A 32 8.69 -0.74 1.34
C ASP A 32 8.28 0.06 0.09
N ARG A 33 8.66 -0.42 -1.09
CA ARG A 33 8.16 0.08 -2.37
C ARG A 33 6.76 -0.48 -2.60
N VAL A 34 5.82 0.40 -2.87
CA VAL A 34 4.41 0.05 -2.98
C VAL A 34 3.75 0.69 -4.19
N TRP A 35 2.67 0.06 -4.61
CA TRP A 35 1.64 0.65 -5.43
C TRP A 35 0.54 1.14 -4.49
N TYR A 36 0.05 2.35 -4.70
CA TYR A 36 -1.01 2.94 -3.88
C TYR A 36 -2.08 3.63 -4.75
N MET A 37 -3.25 3.84 -4.16
CA MET A 37 -4.31 4.70 -4.68
C MET A 37 -4.75 5.65 -3.56
N GLN A 38 -4.99 6.91 -3.87
CA GLN A 38 -5.44 7.92 -2.90
C GLN A 38 -6.89 7.71 -2.52
N ASP A 39 -7.71 7.35 -3.50
CA ASP A 39 -9.11 7.04 -3.31
C ASP A 39 -9.60 5.90 -4.23
N GLU A 40 -10.89 5.57 -4.13
CA GLU A 40 -11.54 4.54 -4.94
C GLU A 40 -11.88 4.98 -6.37
N ASN A 41 -11.76 6.27 -6.67
CA ASN A 41 -12.03 6.88 -7.97
C ASN A 41 -10.76 7.08 -8.81
N ASP A 42 -9.57 6.90 -8.22
CA ASP A 42 -8.31 6.93 -8.95
C ASP A 42 -8.33 5.94 -10.12
N GLU A 43 -7.86 6.40 -11.27
CA GLU A 43 -7.91 5.62 -12.52
C GLU A 43 -6.91 4.46 -12.55
N GLY A 44 -5.95 4.44 -11.62
CA GLY A 44 -4.92 3.42 -11.59
C GLY A 44 -4.01 3.47 -10.38
N TRP A 45 -3.08 2.51 -10.34
CA TRP A 45 -2.08 2.40 -9.28
C TRP A 45 -0.93 3.37 -9.52
N THR A 46 -0.59 4.13 -8.50
CA THR A 46 0.56 5.05 -8.50
C THR A 46 1.72 4.45 -7.71
N ARG A 47 2.95 4.80 -8.09
CA ARG A 47 4.17 4.34 -7.42
C ARG A 47 4.48 5.20 -6.22
N GLY A 48 4.79 4.54 -5.11
CA GLY A 48 5.27 5.25 -3.94
C GLY A 48 6.12 4.38 -3.02
N THR A 49 6.58 4.99 -1.95
CA THR A 49 7.40 4.36 -0.92
C THR A 49 6.81 4.68 0.45
N ILE A 50 6.74 3.68 1.34
CA ILE A 50 6.24 3.91 2.70
C ILE A 50 7.18 4.87 3.44
N ASP A 51 6.64 6.02 3.84
CA ASP A 51 7.37 7.07 4.53
C ASP A 51 7.73 6.64 5.98
N PRO A 52 8.91 7.02 6.51
CA PRO A 52 9.33 6.72 7.88
C PRO A 52 8.39 7.24 8.96
N SER A 53 7.53 8.21 8.66
CA SER A 53 6.51 8.75 9.57
C SER A 53 5.33 7.80 9.79
N THR A 54 5.27 6.68 9.06
CA THR A 54 4.30 5.61 9.31
C THR A 54 4.43 5.06 10.73
N THR A 55 3.37 5.23 11.52
CA THR A 55 3.27 4.70 12.90
C THR A 55 2.11 3.72 13.08
N SER A 56 1.18 3.68 12.12
CA SER A 56 -0.02 2.84 12.18
C SER A 56 0.10 1.62 11.24
N THR A 57 -0.60 0.54 11.58
CA THR A 57 -0.71 -0.65 10.74
C THR A 57 -1.93 -0.62 9.81
N ARG A 58 -2.77 0.41 9.91
CA ARG A 58 -3.98 0.58 9.08
C ARG A 58 -3.89 1.77 8.12
N LEU A 59 -3.23 2.83 8.56
CA LEU A 59 -3.03 4.06 7.80
C LEU A 59 -1.52 4.24 7.64
N HIS A 60 -1.05 4.20 6.41
CA HIS A 60 0.35 4.37 6.06
C HIS A 60 0.55 5.71 5.41
N TYR A 61 1.67 6.37 5.73
CA TYR A 61 2.12 7.51 4.95
C TYR A 61 2.92 6.98 3.76
N VAL A 62 2.52 7.36 2.56
CA VAL A 62 3.15 6.96 1.30
C VAL A 62 3.69 8.21 0.64
N ALA A 63 4.99 8.25 0.39
CA ALA A 63 5.63 9.27 -0.43
C ALA A 63 5.47 8.88 -1.90
N ASP A 64 4.92 9.78 -2.70
CA ASP A 64 4.80 9.61 -4.14
C ASP A 64 6.17 9.64 -4.82
N ASP A 65 6.46 8.66 -5.68
CA ASP A 65 7.76 8.55 -6.33
C ASP A 65 7.98 9.65 -7.41
N GLU A 66 6.92 10.27 -7.95
CA GLU A 66 6.99 11.29 -8.99
C GLU A 66 7.00 12.72 -8.43
N THR A 67 6.08 13.03 -7.51
CA THR A 67 5.93 14.38 -6.95
C THR A 67 6.71 14.58 -5.65
N GLY A 68 6.99 13.50 -4.91
CA GLY A 68 7.58 13.55 -3.57
C GLY A 68 6.60 13.95 -2.46
N ASP A 69 5.31 14.12 -2.78
CA ASP A 69 4.27 14.45 -1.80
C ASP A 69 3.95 13.23 -0.93
N VAL A 70 3.58 13.48 0.33
CA VAL A 70 3.26 12.42 1.29
C VAL A 70 1.77 12.37 1.55
N TYR A 71 1.16 11.22 1.28
CA TYR A 71 -0.28 10.98 1.45
C TYR A 71 -0.55 9.95 2.55
N ALA A 72 -1.64 10.16 3.30
CA ALA A 72 -2.10 9.19 4.29
C ALA A 72 -3.08 8.20 3.64
N ILE A 73 -2.61 6.98 3.37
CA ILE A 73 -3.32 5.96 2.60
C ILE A 73 -3.72 4.80 3.50
N SER A 74 -4.97 4.35 3.37
CA SER A 74 -5.43 3.16 4.07
C SER A 74 -4.79 1.91 3.45
N VAL A 75 -4.37 0.96 4.29
CA VAL A 75 -3.64 -0.25 3.89
C VAL A 75 -4.34 -1.09 2.82
N GLU A 76 -5.67 -0.99 2.72
CA GLU A 76 -6.53 -1.62 1.72
C GLU A 76 -6.26 -1.12 0.28
N TYR A 77 -5.80 0.13 0.16
CA TYR A 77 -5.44 0.81 -1.09
C TYR A 77 -3.93 0.74 -1.37
N ILE A 78 -3.22 -0.19 -0.73
CA ILE A 78 -1.78 -0.37 -0.89
C ILE A 78 -1.51 -1.81 -1.28
N CYS A 79 -0.58 -2.01 -2.22
CA CYS A 79 0.02 -3.31 -2.48
C CYS A 79 1.54 -3.21 -2.64
N LEU A 80 2.26 -4.23 -2.16
CA LEU A 80 3.70 -4.30 -2.30
C LEU A 80 4.08 -4.39 -3.77
N ARG A 81 5.05 -3.60 -4.22
CA ARG A 81 5.66 -3.74 -5.54
C ARG A 81 6.44 -5.03 -5.65
N ALA A 82 6.46 -5.60 -6.84
CA ALA A 82 7.30 -6.74 -7.12
C ALA A 82 8.78 -6.33 -7.01
N SER A 83 9.65 -7.21 -6.52
CA SER A 83 11.08 -6.89 -6.33
C SER A 83 11.87 -6.70 -7.63
N TRP A 84 11.26 -6.99 -8.79
CA TRP A 84 11.85 -6.86 -10.12
C TRP A 84 11.35 -5.61 -10.87
N ASP A 85 10.47 -4.81 -10.26
CA ASP A 85 9.98 -3.51 -10.73
C ASP A 85 10.78 -2.34 -10.12
#